data_AF-A0A1C4IUT5-F1
#
_entry.id   AF-A0A1C4IUT5-F1
#
_cell.length_a   1.000
_cell.length_b   1.000
_cell.length_c   1.000
_cell.angle_alpha   90.00
_cell.angle_beta   90.00
_cell.angle_gamma   90.00
#
_symmetry.space_group_name_H-M   'P 1'
#
loop_
_entity.id
_entity.type
_entity.pdbx_description
1 polymer ?
#
loop_
_entity_poly.entity_id
_entity_poly.type
_entity_poly.pdbx_seq_one_letter_code
_entity_poly.pdbx_strand_id
1 'polypeptide(L)'
;MDLLSEIYEVQRLHLASAEPDGEDRTREFLVRRAAVIDRLADSPLDPDEAAQQLVDADTYARALLAHDLAHGTSRGPIPAGDLRWTDHPRSYARQEHEAWVLTQDLQSRSGDETSPSASDA
;
A
#
# COMPACT_ATOMS: atom_id res chain seq x y z
N MET A 1 5.22 -6.55 10.01
CA MET A 1 6.16 -6.79 8.89
C MET A 1 7.39 -5.93 9.12
N ASP A 2 8.59 -6.46 8.86
CA ASP A 2 9.84 -5.70 8.94
C ASP A 2 10.01 -4.72 7.75
N LEU A 3 10.66 -3.57 7.97
CA LEU A 3 10.77 -2.49 6.97
C LEU A 3 11.61 -2.93 5.75
N LEU A 4 12.70 -3.69 5.96
CA LEU A 4 13.54 -4.17 4.86
C LEU A 4 12.77 -5.17 4.00
N SER A 5 11.98 -6.05 4.64
CA SER A 5 11.10 -6.97 3.92
C SER A 5 10.07 -6.23 3.07
N GLU A 6 9.47 -5.16 3.60
CA GLU A 6 8.50 -4.35 2.86
C GLU A 6 9.16 -3.60 1.68
N ILE A 7 10.38 -3.06 1.86
CA ILE A 7 11.14 -2.41 0.78
C ILE A 7 11.41 -3.40 -0.36
N TYR A 8 11.82 -4.62 -0.04
CA TYR A 8 12.07 -5.67 -1.04
C TYR A 8 10.81 -5.99 -1.85
N GLU A 9 9.69 -6.17 -1.16
CA GLU A 9 8.42 -6.46 -1.81
C GLU A 9 7.92 -5.33 -2.71
N VAL A 10 8.10 -4.07 -2.27
CA VAL A 10 7.81 -2.90 -3.10
C VAL A 10 8.65 -2.89 -4.37
N GLN A 11 9.94 -3.24 -4.28
CA GLN A 11 10.80 -3.33 -5.46
C GLN A 11 10.36 -4.44 -6.42
N ARG A 12 9.98 -5.61 -5.88
CA ARG A 12 9.43 -6.72 -6.66
C ARG A 12 8.14 -6.31 -7.38
N LEU A 13 7.24 -5.61 -6.69
CA LEU A 13 5.99 -5.11 -7.24
C LEU A 13 6.21 -4.03 -8.30
N HIS A 14 7.19 -3.16 -8.13
CA HIS A 14 7.54 -2.15 -9.13
C HIS A 14 7.84 -2.80 -10.47
N LEU A 15 8.71 -3.81 -10.46
CA LEU A 15 9.05 -4.59 -11.66
C LEU A 15 7.80 -5.30 -12.23
N ALA A 16 7.02 -5.93 -11.37
CA ALA A 16 5.83 -6.67 -11.80
C ALA A 16 4.69 -5.78 -12.33
N SER A 17 4.65 -4.50 -11.93
CA SER A 17 3.67 -3.51 -12.39
C SER A 17 3.98 -2.95 -13.77
N ALA A 18 5.24 -3.06 -14.22
CA ALA A 18 5.66 -2.62 -15.54
C ALA A 18 5.35 -3.64 -16.66
N GLU A 19 4.89 -4.84 -16.30
CA GLU A 19 4.50 -5.89 -17.23
C GLU A 19 3.11 -5.61 -17.86
N PRO A 20 2.81 -6.12 -19.07
CA PRO A 20 1.56 -5.82 -19.80
C PRO A 20 0.25 -6.14 -19.06
N ASP A 21 0.28 -7.12 -18.15
CA ASP A 21 -0.87 -7.52 -17.30
C ASP A 21 -0.72 -6.99 -15.84
N GLY A 22 0.15 -6.00 -15.64
CA GLY A 22 0.52 -5.46 -14.33
C GLY A 22 -0.48 -4.46 -13.72
N GLU A 23 -1.61 -4.22 -14.38
CA GLU A 23 -2.60 -3.21 -13.96
C GLU A 23 -3.14 -3.50 -12.54
N ASP A 24 -3.47 -4.78 -12.27
CA ASP A 24 -3.88 -5.25 -10.93
C ASP A 24 -2.78 -5.06 -9.87
N ARG A 25 -1.51 -5.08 -10.28
CA ARG A 25 -0.34 -4.92 -9.39
C ARG A 25 0.06 -3.46 -9.19
N THR A 26 -0.35 -2.58 -10.10
CA THR A 26 -0.02 -1.16 -10.05
C THR A 26 -0.59 -0.52 -8.78
N ARG A 27 -1.84 -0.85 -8.44
CA ARG A 27 -2.45 -0.33 -7.22
C ARG A 27 -1.73 -0.83 -5.97
N GLU A 28 -1.44 -2.13 -5.89
CA GLU A 28 -0.73 -2.70 -4.74
C GLU A 28 0.67 -2.07 -4.59
N PHE A 29 1.39 -1.91 -5.70
CA PHE A 29 2.66 -1.18 -5.73
C PHE A 29 2.51 0.22 -5.14
N LEU A 30 1.52 1.01 -5.60
CA LEU A 30 1.33 2.40 -5.14
C LEU A 30 1.00 2.47 -3.64
N VAL A 31 0.10 1.61 -3.15
CA VAL A 31 -0.26 1.55 -1.71
C VAL A 31 0.98 1.27 -0.87
N ARG A 32 1.73 0.23 -1.21
CA ARG A 32 2.88 -0.22 -0.43
C ARG A 32 4.05 0.75 -0.54
N ARG A 33 4.32 1.28 -1.75
CA ARG A 33 5.37 2.29 -1.97
C ARG A 33 5.09 3.57 -1.19
N ALA A 34 3.85 4.08 -1.23
CA ALA A 34 3.49 5.29 -0.50
C ALA A 34 3.66 5.09 1.01
N ALA A 35 3.25 3.94 1.57
CA ALA A 35 3.42 3.63 2.98
C ALA A 35 4.89 3.48 3.41
N VAL A 36 5.74 2.85 2.59
CA VAL A 36 7.18 2.72 2.89
C VAL A 36 7.84 4.08 2.94
N ILE A 37 7.64 4.89 1.90
CA ILE A 37 8.29 6.20 1.81
C ILE A 37 7.74 7.15 2.88
N ASP A 38 6.45 7.06 3.22
CA ASP A 38 5.88 7.82 4.33
C ASP A 38 6.54 7.48 5.69
N ARG A 39 6.82 6.20 5.96
CA ARG A 39 7.54 5.79 7.18
C ARG A 39 9.00 6.25 7.18
N LEU A 40 9.67 6.19 6.02
CA LEU A 40 11.03 6.70 5.88
C LEU A 40 11.07 8.22 6.08
N ALA A 41 10.08 8.95 5.57
CA ALA A 41 9.98 10.39 5.78
C ALA A 41 9.79 10.78 7.25
N ASP A 42 9.04 9.98 8.03
CA ASP A 42 8.84 10.20 9.47
C ASP A 42 10.02 9.71 10.33
N SER A 43 10.79 8.73 9.83
CA SER A 43 11.96 8.15 10.51
C SER A 43 13.06 7.81 9.49
N PRO A 44 13.78 8.83 9.00
CA PRO A 44 14.76 8.66 7.93
C PRO A 44 15.94 7.82 8.40
N LEU A 45 16.43 6.93 7.52
CA LEU A 45 17.67 6.18 7.76
C LEU A 45 18.91 7.09 7.66
N ASP A 46 18.84 8.09 6.79
CA ASP A 46 19.82 9.15 6.63
C ASP A 46 19.12 10.53 6.75
N PRO A 47 19.46 11.36 7.75
CA PRO A 47 18.88 12.69 7.90
C PRO A 47 19.03 13.59 6.66
N ASP A 48 20.07 13.40 5.86
CA ASP A 48 20.32 14.22 4.66
C ASP A 48 19.29 13.91 3.54
N GLU A 49 18.65 12.73 3.59
CA GLU A 49 17.60 12.33 2.65
C GLU A 49 16.18 12.72 3.10
N ALA A 50 16.00 13.18 4.34
CA ALA A 50 14.68 13.38 4.94
C ALA A 50 13.76 14.30 4.11
N ALA A 51 14.33 15.39 3.57
CA ALA A 51 13.59 16.33 2.72
C ALA A 51 13.12 15.68 1.40
N GLN A 52 13.98 14.85 0.79
CA GLN A 52 13.62 14.14 -0.43
C GLN A 52 12.57 13.07 -0.16
N GLN A 53 12.70 12.34 0.95
CA GLN A 53 11.73 11.31 1.35
C GLN A 53 10.34 11.91 1.63
N LEU A 54 10.26 13.14 2.18
CA LEU A 54 9.00 13.87 2.33
C LEU A 54 8.35 14.20 0.97
N VAL A 55 9.15 14.66 0.00
CA VAL A 55 8.67 14.96 -1.36
C VAL A 55 8.19 13.69 -2.06
N ASP A 56 8.95 12.60 -1.93
CA ASP A 56 8.59 11.31 -2.52
C ASP A 56 7.32 10.75 -1.86
N ALA A 57 7.16 10.89 -0.55
CA ALA A 57 5.96 10.45 0.18
C ALA A 57 4.71 11.16 -0.35
N ASP A 58 4.77 12.48 -0.52
CA ASP A 58 3.68 13.28 -1.09
C ASP A 58 3.39 12.87 -2.54
N THR A 59 4.44 12.65 -3.33
CA THR A 59 4.34 12.25 -4.73
C THR A 59 3.64 10.90 -4.89
N TYR A 60 4.07 9.87 -4.16
CA TYR A 60 3.44 8.55 -4.24
C TYR A 60 2.03 8.53 -3.65
N ALA A 61 1.78 9.31 -2.60
CA ALA A 61 0.44 9.46 -2.06
C ALA A 61 -0.54 10.10 -3.06
N ARG A 62 -0.09 11.14 -3.80
CA ARG A 62 -0.88 11.74 -4.90
C ARG A 62 -1.06 10.77 -6.06
N ALA A 63 -0.04 9.99 -6.41
CA ALA A 63 -0.15 8.99 -7.47
C ALA A 63 -1.18 7.91 -7.13
N LEU A 64 -1.20 7.41 -5.89
CA LEU A 64 -2.22 6.49 -5.40
C LEU A 64 -3.62 7.12 -5.45
N LEU A 65 -3.76 8.35 -4.95
CA LEU A 65 -5.04 9.07 -4.98
C LEU A 65 -5.57 9.25 -6.41
N ALA A 66 -4.71 9.66 -7.34
CA ALA A 66 -5.07 9.82 -8.75
C ALA A 66 -5.49 8.48 -9.38
N HIS A 67 -4.76 7.40 -9.07
CA HIS A 67 -5.11 6.05 -9.52
C HIS A 67 -6.49 5.64 -9.01
N ASP A 68 -6.75 5.79 -7.71
CA ASP A 68 -8.02 5.39 -7.10
C ASP A 68 -9.20 6.25 -7.56
N LEU A 69 -8.98 7.55 -7.83
CA LEU A 69 -9.97 8.43 -8.46
C LEU A 69 -10.32 8.00 -9.88
N ALA A 70 -9.32 7.60 -10.67
CA ALA A 70 -9.52 7.19 -12.06
C ALA A 70 -10.24 5.83 -12.18
N HIS A 71 -9.99 4.90 -11.26
CA HIS A 71 -10.46 3.51 -11.37
C HIS A 71 -11.54 3.14 -10.33
N GLY A 72 -11.83 4.00 -9.35
CA GLY A 72 -12.83 3.73 -8.31
C GLY A 72 -12.40 2.61 -7.35
N THR A 73 -11.11 2.49 -7.08
CA THR A 73 -10.52 1.34 -6.37
C THR A 73 -10.15 1.59 -4.90
N SER A 74 -10.49 2.77 -4.34
CA SER A 74 -10.27 3.08 -2.92
C SER A 74 -10.93 2.06 -1.99
N ARG A 75 -10.25 1.65 -0.93
CA ARG A 75 -10.71 0.62 0.01
C ARG A 75 -10.88 1.12 1.44
N GLY A 76 -10.34 2.28 1.76
CA GLY A 76 -10.48 2.87 3.09
C GLY A 76 -11.84 3.51 3.35
N PRO A 77 -12.12 3.86 4.61
CA PRO A 77 -13.42 4.36 5.06
C PRO A 77 -13.81 5.73 4.49
N ILE A 78 -12.84 6.59 4.14
CA ILE A 78 -13.11 7.89 3.52
C ILE A 78 -12.78 7.79 2.02
N PRO A 79 -13.72 8.11 1.12
CA PRO A 79 -13.52 7.98 -0.32
C PRO A 79 -12.38 8.84 -0.87
N ALA A 80 -11.77 8.40 -1.98
CA ALA A 80 -10.74 9.15 -2.70
C ALA A 80 -11.18 10.56 -3.16
N GLY A 81 -12.49 10.78 -3.36
CA GLY A 81 -13.04 12.08 -3.77
C GLY A 81 -13.19 13.11 -2.65
N ASP A 82 -12.88 12.78 -1.39
CA ASP A 82 -13.01 13.73 -0.28
C ASP A 82 -11.95 14.84 -0.39
N LEU A 83 -12.40 16.09 -0.30
CA LEU A 83 -11.56 17.28 -0.48
C LEU A 83 -10.39 17.37 0.49
N ARG A 84 -10.47 16.71 1.66
CA ARG A 84 -9.39 16.72 2.66
C ARG A 84 -8.08 16.12 2.14
N TRP A 85 -8.12 15.29 1.10
CA TRP A 85 -6.92 14.69 0.51
C TRP A 85 -6.10 15.66 -0.34
N THR A 86 -6.68 16.81 -0.70
CA THR A 86 -5.96 17.87 -1.42
C THR A 86 -4.73 18.34 -0.65
N ASP A 87 -4.92 18.60 0.65
CA ASP A 87 -3.89 19.12 1.55
C ASP A 87 -3.19 18.01 2.35
N HIS A 88 -3.79 16.83 2.43
CA HIS A 88 -3.30 15.72 3.24
C HIS A 88 -3.23 14.38 2.47
N PRO A 89 -2.56 14.31 1.32
CA PRO A 89 -2.49 13.07 0.53
C PRO A 89 -1.78 11.94 1.28
N ARG A 90 -0.78 12.24 2.11
CA ARG A 90 -0.09 11.22 2.94
C ARG A 90 -1.06 10.51 3.90
N SER A 91 -2.02 11.24 4.46
CA SER A 91 -3.06 10.65 5.31
C SER A 91 -3.98 9.70 4.53
N TYR A 92 -4.26 10.00 3.27
CA TYR A 92 -4.96 9.09 2.37
C TYR A 92 -4.17 7.79 2.16
N ALA A 93 -2.87 7.89 1.86
CA ALA A 93 -2.02 6.71 1.68
C ALA A 93 -1.95 5.82 2.94
N ARG A 94 -1.88 6.41 4.13
CA ARG A 94 -1.94 5.69 5.41
C ARG A 94 -3.23 4.90 5.56
N GLN A 95 -4.37 5.54 5.30
CA GLN A 95 -5.68 4.89 5.34
C GLN A 95 -5.76 3.68 4.40
N GLU A 96 -5.33 3.86 3.15
CA GLU A 96 -5.39 2.79 2.15
C GLU A 96 -4.46 1.63 2.50
N HIS A 97 -3.29 1.92 3.05
CA HIS A 97 -2.39 0.89 3.55
C HIS A 97 -2.97 0.14 4.75
N GLU A 98 -3.60 0.82 5.71
CA GLU A 98 -4.30 0.16 6.83
C GLU A 98 -5.40 -0.78 6.33
N ALA A 99 -6.22 -0.34 5.37
CA ALA A 99 -7.25 -1.17 4.75
C ALA A 99 -6.66 -2.37 4.00
N TRP A 100 -5.51 -2.19 3.33
CA TRP A 100 -4.80 -3.27 2.66
C TRP A 100 -4.29 -4.33 3.65
N VAL A 101 -3.63 -3.93 4.74
CA VAL A 101 -3.16 -4.85 5.78
C VAL A 101 -4.32 -5.67 6.36
N LEU A 102 -5.44 -5.03 6.69
CA LEU A 102 -6.62 -5.72 7.21
C LEU A 102 -7.16 -6.76 6.22
N THR A 103 -7.16 -6.43 4.92
CA THR A 103 -7.58 -7.36 3.87
C THR A 103 -6.66 -8.59 3.80
N GLN A 104 -5.34 -8.38 3.89
CA GLN A 104 -4.36 -9.47 3.87
C GLN A 104 -4.46 -10.37 5.11
N ASP A 105 -4.70 -9.79 6.28
CA ASP A 105 -4.88 -10.52 7.52
C ASP A 105 -6.14 -11.42 7.47
N LEU A 106 -7.23 -10.91 6.90
CA LEU A 106 -8.46 -11.68 6.72
C LEU A 106 -8.25 -12.84 5.72
N GLN A 107 -7.53 -12.61 4.63
CA GLN A 107 -7.21 -13.64 3.64
C GLN A 107 -6.32 -14.75 4.23
N SER A 108 -5.35 -14.37 5.05
CA SER A 108 -4.45 -15.31 5.74
C SER A 108 -5.21 -16.20 6.72
N ARG A 109 -6.15 -15.64 7.50
CA ARG A 109 -6.98 -16.40 8.45
C ARG A 109 -7.99 -17.33 7.78
N SER A 110 -8.52 -16.92 6.62
CA SER A 110 -9.50 -17.73 5.87
C SER A 110 -8.86 -18.92 5.15
N GLY A 111 -7.53 -18.89 4.94
CA GLY A 111 -6.77 -20.00 4.36
C GLY A 111 -6.49 -21.16 5.34
N ASP A 112 -6.65 -20.95 6.64
CA ASP A 112 -6.39 -21.94 7.68
C ASP A 112 -7.61 -22.84 8.03
N GLU A 113 -8.82 -22.52 7.56
CA GLU A 113 -10.06 -23.25 7.93
C GLU A 113 -10.46 -24.42 6.99
N THR A 114 -9.64 -24.80 6.01
CA THR A 114 -9.89 -25.97 5.16
C THR A 114 -8.88 -27.09 5.38
N SER A 115 -9.03 -27.80 6.50
CA SER A 115 -8.64 -29.21 6.59
C SER A 115 -9.82 -30.02 7.17
N PRO A 116 -10.54 -30.80 6.35
CA PRO A 116 -11.57 -31.69 6.86
C PRO A 116 -10.92 -32.83 7.64
N SER A 117 -11.39 -32.96 8.88
CA SER A 117 -11.30 -34.14 9.74
C SER A 117 -11.50 -35.41 8.92
N ALA A 118 -10.42 -36.16 8.70
CA ALA A 118 -10.55 -37.55 8.32
C ALA A 118 -11.03 -38.32 9.55
N SER A 119 -12.28 -38.80 9.47
CA SER A 119 -12.81 -39.88 10.29
C SER A 119 -11.80 -41.04 10.33
N ASP A 120 -11.49 -41.53 11.52
CA ASP A 120 -11.10 -42.94 11.68
C ASP A 120 -12.30 -43.71 12.25
N ALA A 121 -12.57 -44.80 11.55
CA ALA A 121 -13.64 -45.77 11.73
C ALA A 121 -13.31 -46.80 12.82
#